data_AF-A0A6N3CWP4-F1
#
_entry.id   AF-A0A6N3CWP4-F1
#
_cell.length_a   1.000
_cell.length_b   1.000
_cell.length_c   1.000
_cell.angle_alpha   90.00
_cell.angle_beta   90.00
_cell.angle_gamma   90.00
#
_symmetry.space_group_name_H-M   'P 1'
#
loop_
_entity.id
_entity.type
_entity.pdbx_description
1 polymer ?
#
loop_
_entity_poly.entity_id
_entity_poly.type
_entity_poly.pdbx_seq_one_letter_code
_entity_poly.pdbx_strand_id
1 'polypeptide(L)' 'MEQLTQIVTSFENLMIAGGSLFALWGVYNLLEEKTKGRPGHGTEWWQVLAGVFIAGCGVSHIISQLFNGIIQ' A
#
# COMPACT_ATOMS: atom_id res chain seq x y z
N MET A 1 0.49 22.09 -16.14
CA MET A 1 0.06 20.67 -16.17
C MET A 1 1.20 19.73 -15.73
N GLU A 2 2.44 19.90 -16.21
CA GLU A 2 3.58 19.01 -15.85
C GLU A 2 3.93 18.90 -14.36
N GLN A 3 3.92 20.01 -13.59
CA GLN A 3 4.22 19.95 -12.15
C GLN A 3 3.19 19.15 -11.35
N LEU A 4 1.92 19.20 -11.76
CA LEU A 4 0.85 18.48 -11.06
C LEU A 4 1.00 16.98 -11.26
N THR A 5 1.36 16.55 -12.47
CA THR A 5 1.63 15.14 -12.79
C THR A 5 2.82 14.61 -11.98
N GLN A 6 3.92 15.36 -11.88
CA GLN A 6 5.07 14.94 -11.07
C GLN A 6 4.74 14.80 -9.58
N ILE A 7 3.93 15.69 -9.04
CA ILE A 7 3.49 15.63 -7.64
C ILE A 7 2.61 14.39 -7.43
N VAL A 8 1.63 14.15 -8.30
CA VAL A 8 0.73 12.99 -8.22
C VAL A 8 1.51 11.68 -8.32
N THR A 9 2.43 11.56 -9.27
CA THR A 9 3.29 10.37 -9.41
C THR A 9 4.20 10.15 -8.21
N SER A 10 4.71 11.24 -7.60
CA SER A 10 5.52 11.13 -6.38
C SER A 10 4.68 10.66 -5.19
N PHE A 11 3.46 11.16 -5.05
CA PHE A 11 2.51 10.71 -4.02
C PHE A 11 2.10 9.25 -4.22
N GLU A 12 1.89 8.80 -5.46
CA GLU A 12 1.59 7.40 -5.78
C GLU A 12 2.74 6.47 -5.39
N ASN A 13 3.97 6.83 -5.74
CA ASN A 13 5.15 6.06 -5.33
C ASN A 13 5.27 5.99 -3.79
N LEU A 14 4.93 7.09 -3.12
CA LEU A 14 4.94 7.17 -1.65
C LEU A 14 3.81 6.33 -1.03
N MET A 15 2.63 6.28 -1.65
CA MET A 15 1.53 5.41 -1.23
C MET A 15 1.84 3.93 -1.48
N ILE A 16 2.50 3.58 -2.58
CA ILE A 16 2.92 2.20 -2.86
C ILE A 16 4.00 1.77 -1.86
N ALA A 17 5.05 2.57 -1.70
CA ALA A 17 6.13 2.27 -0.76
C ALA A 17 5.61 2.25 0.69
N GLY A 18 4.85 3.26 1.10
CA GLY A 18 4.26 3.35 2.45
C GLY A 18 3.25 2.24 2.73
N GLY A 19 2.35 1.95 1.78
CA GLY A 19 1.38 0.86 1.89
C GLY A 19 2.04 -0.51 1.98
N SER A 20 3.07 -0.76 1.17
CA SER A 20 3.84 -2.02 1.20
C SER A 20 4.59 -2.21 2.52
N LEU A 21 5.23 -1.15 3.04
CA LEU A 21 5.90 -1.17 4.34
C LEU A 21 4.92 -1.39 5.48
N PHE A 22 3.76 -0.75 5.43
CA PHE A 22 2.71 -0.91 6.45
C PHE A 22 2.11 -2.32 6.42
N ALA A 23 1.94 -2.91 5.23
CA ALA A 23 1.51 -4.30 5.09
C ALA A 23 2.55 -5.28 5.63
N LEU A 24 3.82 -5.11 5.28
CA LEU A 24 4.92 -5.94 5.78
C LEU A 24 5.08 -5.83 7.30
N TRP A 25 4.93 -4.62 7.84
CA TRP A 25 4.94 -4.37 9.28
C TRP A 25 3.80 -5.09 9.99
N GLY A 26 2.58 -5.01 9.46
CA GLY A 26 1.43 -5.74 10.01
C GLY A 26 1.61 -7.27 9.96
N VAL A 27 2.21 -7.79 8.89
CA VAL A 27 2.51 -9.24 8.76
C VAL A 27 3.59 -9.66 9.74
N TYR A 28 4.63 -8.84 9.90
CA TYR A 28 5.70 -9.08 10.87
C TYR A 28 5.13 -9.15 12.30
N ASN A 29 4.30 -8.20 12.69
CA ASN A 29 3.61 -8.20 13.98
C ASN A 29 2.75 -9.45 14.17
N LEU A 30 1.95 -9.83 13.17
CA LEU A 30 1.15 -11.06 13.20
C LEU A 30 2.01 -12.32 13.41
N LEU A 31 3.15 -12.42 12.72
CA LEU A 31 4.07 -13.53 12.88
C LEU A 31 4.73 -13.50 14.26
N GLU A 32 5.10 -12.33 14.77
CA GLU A 32 5.67 -12.16 16.10
C GLU A 32 4.68 -12.58 17.20
N GLU A 33 3.40 -12.18 17.11
CA GLU A 33 2.35 -12.59 18.05
C GLU A 33 2.09 -14.10 18.00
N LYS A 34 2.05 -14.69 16.80
CA LYS A 34 1.97 -16.16 16.60
C LYS A 34 3.16 -16.90 17.23
N THR A 35 4.37 -16.37 17.07
CA THR A 35 5.60 -17.00 17.59
C THR A 35 5.67 -16.90 19.12
N LYS A 36 5.12 -15.83 19.71
CA LYS A 36 5.03 -15.63 21.16
C LYS A 36 3.84 -16.34 21.81
N GLY A 37 3.01 -17.06 21.04
CA GLY A 37 1.84 -17.78 21.56
C GLY A 37 0.75 -16.88 22.13
N ARG A 38 0.75 -15.57 21.82
CA ARG A 38 -0.29 -14.64 22.26
C ARG A 38 -1.48 -14.72 21.27
N PRO A 39 -2.72 -14.62 21.76
CA PRO A 39 -3.87 -14.51 20.87
C PRO A 39 -3.72 -13.23 20.04
N GLY A 40 -3.65 -13.41 18.72
CA GLY A 40 -3.48 -12.32 17.77
C GLY A 40 -4.50 -11.20 18.00
N HIS A 41 -4.05 -9.99 18.33
CA HIS A 41 -4.97 -8.85 18.42
C HIS A 41 -5.50 -8.51 17.01
N GLY A 42 -6.82 -8.44 16.86
CA GLY A 42 -7.45 -8.19 15.55
C GLY A 42 -6.98 -6.92 14.83
N THR A 43 -6.35 -5.98 15.55
CA THR A 43 -5.75 -4.75 15.03
C THR A 43 -4.62 -4.98 14.02
N GLU A 44 -3.87 -6.07 14.12
CA GLU A 44 -2.73 -6.33 13.23
C GLU A 44 -3.19 -6.75 11.82
N TRP A 45 -4.24 -7.56 11.75
CA TRP A 45 -4.91 -7.90 10.49
C TRP A 45 -5.47 -6.65 9.79
N TRP A 46 -5.99 -5.69 10.56
CA TRP A 46 -6.42 -4.40 10.04
C TRP A 46 -5.27 -3.57 9.49
N GLN A 47 -4.07 -3.64 10.11
CA GLN A 47 -2.89 -2.97 9.59
C GLN A 47 -2.42 -3.57 8.25
N VAL A 48 -2.43 -4.91 8.14
CA VAL A 48 -2.11 -5.58 6.88
C VAL A 48 -3.12 -5.20 5.78
N LEU A 49 -4.42 -5.26 6.09
CA LEU A 49 -5.47 -4.88 5.15
C LEU A 49 -5.36 -3.42 4.71
N ALA A 50 -5.10 -2.50 5.64
CA ALA A 50 -4.90 -1.09 5.33
C ALA A 50 -3.66 -0.86 4.45
N GLY A 51 -2.55 -1.54 4.74
CA GLY A 51 -1.32 -1.42 3.95
C GLY A 51 -1.50 -1.95 2.52
N VAL A 52 -2.13 -3.11 2.37
CA VAL A 52 -2.45 -3.71 1.06
C VAL A 52 -3.42 -2.83 0.27
N PHE A 53 -4.42 -2.26 0.94
CA PHE A 53 -5.38 -1.36 0.30
C PHE A 53 -4.72 -0.07 -0.20
N ILE A 54 -3.88 0.57 0.62
CA ILE A 54 -3.17 1.81 0.24
C ILE A 54 -2.20 1.55 -0.93
N ALA A 55 -1.45 0.44 -0.89
CA ALA A 55 -0.57 0.06 -1.99
C ALA A 55 -1.38 -0.26 -3.27
N GLY A 56 -2.51 -0.96 -3.13
CA GLY A 56 -3.40 -1.29 -4.24
C GLY A 56 -4.03 -0.06 -4.89
N CYS A 57 -4.45 0.92 -4.10
CA CYS A 57 -4.94 2.21 -4.61
C CYS A 57 -3.87 2.93 -5.44
N GLY A 58 -2.63 3.00 -4.95
CA GLY A 58 -1.51 3.58 -5.70
C GLY A 58 -1.25 2.88 -7.03
N VAL A 59 -1.27 1.54 -7.05
CA VAL A 59 -1.06 0.75 -8.28
C VAL A 59 -2.21 0.91 -9.28
N SER A 60 -3.47 0.92 -8.81
CA SER A 60 -4.64 1.08 -9.68
C SER A 60 -4.66 2.42 -10.42
N HIS A 61 -4.14 3.47 -9.77
CA HIS A 61 -4.06 4.80 -10.35
C HIS A 61 -2.96 4.87 -11.43
N ILE A 62 -1.80 4.26 -11.19
CA ILE A 62 -0.73 4.12 -12.21
C ILE A 62 -1.23 3.34 -13.43
N ILE A 63 -1.93 2.22 -13.21
CA ILE A 63 -2.49 1.41 -14.30
C ILE A 63 -3.51 2.23 -15.11
N SER A 64 -4.36 3.00 -14.45
CA SER A 64 -5.35 3.86 -15.12
C SER A 64 -4.69 4.97 -15.94
N GLN A 65 -3.59 5.56 -15.45
CA GLN A 65 -2.79 6.52 -16.22
C GLN A 65 -2.11 5.84 -17.43
N LEU A 66 -1.61 4.61 -17.27
CA LEU A 66 -0.99 3.82 -18.34
C LEU A 66 -1.99 3.46 -19.44
N PHE A 67 -3.21 3.03 -19.07
CA PHE A 67 -4.28 2.76 -20.04
C PHE A 67 -4.76 4.02 -20.75
N ASN A 68 -4.96 5.13 -20.03
CA ASN A 68 -5.34 6.40 -20.66
C ASN A 68 -4.24 6.96 -21.59
N GLY A 69 -2.97 6.72 -21.28
CA GLY A 69 -1.84 7.10 -22.13
C GLY A 69 -1.61 6.18 -23.34
N ILE A 70 -2.09 4.93 -23.30
CA ILE A 70 -2.04 3.98 -24.43
C ILE A 70 -3.24 4.14 -25.37
N ILE A 71 -4.38 4.65 -24.86
CA ILE A 71 -5.63 4.83 -25.63
C ILE A 71 -5.65 6.17 -26.41
N GLN A 72 -4.67 7.06 -26.20
CA GLN A 72 -4.40 8.24 -27.03
C GLN A 72 -3.40 7.93 -28.15
#